data_AF-A0A9C8ZLT4-F1
#
_entry.id   AF-A0A9C8ZLT4-F1
#
_cell.length_a   1.000
_cell.length_b   1.000
_cell.length_c   1.000
_cell.angle_alpha   90.00
_cell.angle_beta   90.00
_cell.angle_gamma   90.00
#
_symmetry.space_group_name_H-M   'P 1'
#
loop_
_entity.id
_entity.type
_entity.pdbx_description
1 polymer ?
#
loop_
_entity_poly.entity_id
_entity_poly.type
_entity_poly.pdbx_seq_one_letter_code
_entity_poly.pdbx_strand_id
1 'polypeptide(L)'
;MSQTSSGGGVRAFLTWVWAGALIVFGGLYLILNTGLLPADEWRLPLMAVSAAAPGIPFLGRWLFHRREWWALLAAWVFFSLASLIAGLFLIPSRGEIVLAIGLLEVALPFLAVYLIDRSRRWALISACVLLVLAALTGLAIGLSVPPGWLIGGALLAAALPLWLVFAINRQARWALIAAVALSGAAAGGAAFLLLRSEVWLFYVILYVTLAVICLAVWRVFRRLNVLLWLAAGFGVAGILAIRFPPSTGGAILALTVGLYLIARQVGRSRRASPA
;
A
#
# COMPACT_ATOMS: atom_id res chain seq x y z
N MET A 1 33.99 -22.40 13.85
CA MET A 1 33.25 -22.96 12.70
C MET A 1 32.14 -22.01 12.31
N SER A 2 32.37 -21.22 11.26
CA SER A 2 31.53 -20.11 10.81
C SER A 2 30.46 -20.58 9.81
N GLN A 3 29.20 -20.59 10.25
CA GLN A 3 28.03 -20.74 9.37
C GLN A 3 27.76 -19.41 8.63
N THR A 4 28.40 -19.18 7.48
CA THR A 4 28.13 -18.01 6.62
C THR A 4 27.57 -18.35 5.24
N SER A 5 27.23 -19.62 4.96
CA SER A 5 26.81 -20.06 3.62
C SER A 5 25.29 -20.01 3.32
N SER A 6 24.41 -19.76 4.29
CA SER A 6 22.95 -19.84 4.06
C SER A 6 22.36 -18.68 3.24
N GLY A 7 23.03 -17.52 3.20
CA GLY A 7 22.51 -16.33 2.54
C GLY A 7 22.50 -16.38 1.02
N GLY A 8 23.38 -17.17 0.40
CA GLY A 8 23.53 -17.23 -1.06
C GLY A 8 22.36 -17.94 -1.75
N GLY A 9 21.93 -19.08 -1.20
CA GLY A 9 20.87 -19.91 -1.81
C GLY A 9 19.51 -19.23 -1.86
N VAL A 10 19.15 -18.45 -0.83
CA VAL A 10 17.87 -17.70 -0.80
C VAL A 10 17.84 -16.63 -1.89
N ARG A 11 18.93 -15.87 -2.05
CA ARG A 11 19.01 -14.81 -3.06
C ARG A 11 18.95 -15.40 -4.46
N ALA A 12 19.74 -16.44 -4.73
CA ALA A 12 19.72 -17.11 -6.02
C ALA A 12 18.32 -17.64 -6.36
N PHE A 13 17.65 -18.30 -5.42
CA PHE A 13 16.27 -18.76 -5.60
C PHE A 13 15.31 -17.61 -5.92
N LEU A 14 15.35 -16.53 -5.13
CA LEU A 14 14.49 -15.37 -5.35
C LEU A 14 14.73 -14.75 -6.73
N THR A 15 15.98 -14.62 -7.15
CA THR A 15 16.32 -14.10 -8.48
C THR A 15 15.70 -14.95 -9.59
N TRP A 16 15.80 -16.28 -9.49
CA TRP A 16 15.19 -17.19 -10.48
C TRP A 16 13.66 -17.12 -10.48
N VAL A 17 13.03 -17.08 -9.31
CA VAL A 17 11.55 -16.97 -9.21
C VAL A 17 11.06 -15.65 -9.78
N TRP A 18 11.73 -14.53 -9.46
CA TRP A 18 11.36 -13.22 -10.00
C TRP A 18 11.59 -13.13 -11.51
N ALA A 19 12.70 -13.68 -12.02
CA ALA A 19 12.94 -13.74 -13.46
C ALA A 19 11.83 -14.54 -14.16
N GLY A 20 11.46 -15.72 -13.64
CA GLY A 20 10.36 -16.52 -14.17
C GLY A 20 9.02 -15.80 -14.12
N ALA A 21 8.69 -15.19 -12.97
CA ALA A 21 7.45 -14.43 -12.81
C ALA A 21 7.37 -13.26 -13.80
N LEU A 22 8.46 -12.50 -13.97
CA LEU A 22 8.51 -11.38 -14.93
C LEU A 22 8.34 -11.83 -16.37
N ILE A 23 8.93 -12.96 -16.76
CA ILE A 23 8.75 -13.52 -18.10
C ILE A 23 7.28 -13.94 -18.32
N VAL A 24 6.68 -14.63 -17.35
CA VAL A 24 5.28 -15.09 -17.44
C VAL A 24 4.31 -13.90 -17.47
N PHE A 25 4.43 -12.97 -16.53
CA PHE A 25 3.57 -11.78 -16.49
C PHE A 25 3.78 -10.86 -17.70
N GLY A 26 5.03 -10.66 -18.13
CA GLY A 26 5.35 -9.86 -19.31
C GLY A 26 4.80 -10.47 -20.60
N GLY A 27 4.98 -11.79 -20.77
CA GLY A 27 4.42 -12.53 -21.91
C GLY A 27 2.89 -12.48 -21.92
N LEU A 28 2.25 -12.73 -20.78
CA LEU A 28 0.79 -12.66 -20.67
C LEU A 28 0.27 -11.24 -20.93
N TYR A 29 0.92 -10.21 -20.38
CA TYR A 29 0.56 -8.82 -20.61
C TYR A 29 0.62 -8.46 -22.10
N LEU A 30 1.63 -8.92 -22.83
CA LEU A 30 1.72 -8.72 -24.27
C LEU A 30 0.59 -9.44 -25.00
N ILE A 31 0.31 -10.71 -24.68
CA ILE A 31 -0.79 -11.47 -25.31
C ILE A 31 -2.15 -10.79 -25.07
N LEU A 32 -2.39 -10.30 -23.86
CA LEU A 32 -3.65 -9.63 -23.50
C LEU A 32 -3.83 -8.26 -24.17
N ASN A 33 -2.75 -7.49 -24.35
CA ASN A 33 -2.82 -6.15 -24.93
C ASN A 33 -2.75 -6.12 -26.45
N THR A 34 -2.11 -7.11 -27.08
CA THR A 34 -1.97 -7.17 -28.54
C THR A 34 -3.26 -7.59 -29.25
N GLY A 35 -4.30 -7.98 -28.50
CA GLY A 35 -5.54 -8.51 -29.07
C GLY A 35 -5.38 -9.90 -29.69
N LEU A 36 -4.22 -10.56 -29.47
CA LEU A 36 -3.98 -11.94 -29.91
C LEU A 36 -4.96 -12.92 -29.26
N LEU A 37 -5.39 -12.63 -28.04
CA LEU A 37 -6.53 -13.29 -27.42
C LEU A 37 -7.79 -12.44 -27.64
N PRO A 38 -8.83 -13.00 -28.27
CA PRO A 38 -10.11 -12.33 -28.40
C PRO A 38 -10.66 -11.99 -26.99
N ALA A 39 -11.56 -11.00 -26.90
CA ALA A 39 -11.98 -10.38 -25.63
C ALA A 39 -12.78 -11.28 -24.67
N ASP A 40 -12.74 -12.58 -24.95
CA ASP A 40 -13.67 -13.61 -24.56
C ASP A 40 -13.44 -14.07 -23.11
N GLU A 41 -14.42 -14.85 -22.65
CA GLU A 41 -14.54 -15.48 -21.33
C GLU A 41 -13.24 -16.11 -20.79
N TRP A 42 -12.29 -16.48 -21.65
CA TRP A 42 -11.01 -17.10 -21.30
C TRP A 42 -9.98 -16.17 -20.65
N ARG A 43 -10.15 -14.84 -20.70
CA ARG A 43 -9.15 -13.91 -20.14
C ARG A 43 -8.97 -14.05 -18.63
N LEU A 44 -10.07 -14.11 -17.87
CA LEU A 44 -10.03 -14.21 -16.42
C LEU A 44 -9.43 -15.54 -15.91
N PRO A 45 -9.80 -16.73 -16.42
CA PRO A 45 -9.18 -17.98 -15.96
C PRO A 45 -7.68 -18.05 -16.31
N LEU A 46 -7.26 -17.51 -17.46
CA LEU A 46 -5.84 -17.39 -17.78
C LEU A 46 -5.10 -16.49 -16.79
N MET A 47 -5.70 -15.35 -16.42
CA MET A 47 -5.16 -14.48 -15.37
C MET A 47 -5.06 -15.22 -14.02
N ALA A 48 -6.08 -15.98 -13.63
CA ALA A 48 -6.06 -16.76 -12.40
C ALA A 48 -4.92 -17.81 -12.39
N VAL A 49 -4.77 -18.58 -13.48
CA VAL A 49 -3.68 -19.55 -13.62
C VAL A 49 -2.32 -18.87 -13.56
N SER A 50 -2.17 -17.73 -14.24
CA SER A 50 -0.93 -16.96 -14.22
C SER A 50 -0.59 -16.40 -12.83
N ALA A 51 -1.58 -16.00 -12.05
CA ALA A 51 -1.40 -15.53 -10.68
C ALA A 51 -1.01 -16.67 -9.73
N ALA A 52 -1.50 -17.89 -9.98
CA ALA A 52 -1.15 -19.08 -9.19
C ALA A 52 0.26 -19.61 -9.50
N ALA A 53 0.73 -19.47 -10.75
CA ALA A 53 1.98 -20.09 -11.20
C ALA A 53 3.22 -19.70 -10.35
N PRO A 54 3.44 -18.43 -9.96
CA PRO A 54 4.52 -18.06 -9.04
C PRO A 54 4.40 -18.70 -7.65
N GLY A 55 3.20 -19.08 -7.22
CA GLY A 55 2.98 -19.74 -5.92
C GLY A 55 3.59 -21.15 -5.84
N ILE A 56 3.69 -21.85 -6.97
CA ILE A 56 4.20 -23.23 -7.05
C ILE A 56 5.66 -23.35 -6.54
N PRO A 57 6.65 -22.56 -7.03
CA PRO A 57 8.02 -22.67 -6.53
C PRO A 57 8.15 -22.29 -5.04
N PHE A 58 7.35 -21.34 -4.55
CA PHE A 58 7.32 -21.01 -3.12
C PHE A 58 6.76 -22.16 -2.28
N LEU A 59 5.68 -22.80 -2.75
CA LEU A 59 5.11 -23.97 -2.10
C LEU A 59 6.11 -25.12 -2.09
N GLY A 60 6.74 -25.42 -3.24
CA GLY A 60 7.78 -26.44 -3.36
C GLY A 60 8.94 -26.17 -2.39
N ARG A 61 9.44 -24.93 -2.34
CA ARG A 61 10.49 -24.53 -1.41
C ARG A 61 10.10 -24.78 0.05
N TRP A 62 8.89 -24.43 0.45
CA TRP A 62 8.41 -24.70 1.80
C TRP A 62 8.27 -26.21 2.09
N LEU A 63 7.82 -27.00 1.12
CA LEU A 63 7.72 -28.46 1.27
C LEU A 63 9.08 -29.09 1.59
N PHE A 64 10.15 -28.65 0.91
CA PHE A 64 11.53 -29.09 1.18
C PHE A 64 12.14 -28.45 2.44
N HIS A 65 11.80 -27.20 2.74
CA HIS A 65 12.37 -26.42 3.85
C HIS A 65 11.26 -25.90 4.77
N ARG A 66 10.64 -26.80 5.55
CA ARG A 66 9.49 -26.47 6.43
C ARG A 66 9.77 -25.37 7.47
N ARG A 67 11.05 -25.10 7.77
CA ARG A 67 11.47 -23.99 8.65
C ARG A 67 11.30 -22.61 8.00
N GLU A 68 11.16 -22.56 6.68
CA GLU A 68 11.04 -21.33 5.90
C GLU A 68 9.59 -20.89 5.71
N TRP A 69 8.94 -20.50 6.81
CA TRP A 69 7.54 -20.05 6.85
C TRP A 69 7.19 -18.92 5.87
N TRP A 70 8.18 -18.10 5.51
CA TRP A 70 7.99 -17.00 4.56
C TRP A 70 7.58 -17.50 3.17
N ALA A 71 8.07 -18.68 2.74
CA ALA A 71 7.75 -19.27 1.45
C ALA A 71 6.30 -19.79 1.43
N LEU A 72 5.82 -20.37 2.53
CA LEU A 72 4.40 -20.75 2.65
C LEU A 72 3.48 -19.53 2.55
N LEU A 73 3.83 -18.43 3.25
CA LEU A 73 3.03 -17.22 3.22
C LEU A 73 2.98 -16.62 1.81
N ALA A 74 4.12 -16.57 1.11
CA ALA A 74 4.16 -16.11 -0.28
C ALA A 74 3.29 -16.99 -1.19
N ALA A 75 3.43 -18.32 -1.09
CA ALA A 75 2.61 -19.26 -1.87
C ALA A 75 1.11 -19.03 -1.62
N TRP A 76 0.70 -18.90 -0.36
CA TRP A 76 -0.70 -18.66 0.01
C TRP A 76 -1.23 -17.38 -0.61
N VAL A 77 -0.47 -16.27 -0.55
CA VAL A 77 -0.90 -15.00 -1.14
C VAL A 77 -1.15 -15.14 -2.65
N PHE A 78 -0.27 -15.85 -3.38
CA PHE A 78 -0.47 -16.10 -4.81
C PHE A 78 -1.70 -16.98 -5.08
N PHE A 79 -1.92 -18.03 -4.30
CA PHE A 79 -3.09 -18.89 -4.46
C PHE A 79 -4.39 -18.16 -4.10
N SER A 80 -4.42 -17.34 -3.04
CA SER A 80 -5.60 -16.54 -2.71
C SER A 80 -5.88 -15.45 -3.75
N LEU A 81 -4.85 -14.87 -4.36
CA LEU A 81 -5.03 -13.95 -5.48
C LEU A 81 -5.62 -14.68 -6.70
N ALA A 82 -5.11 -15.87 -7.03
CA ALA A 82 -5.66 -16.69 -8.09
C ALA A 82 -7.11 -17.12 -7.82
N SER A 83 -7.41 -17.52 -6.58
CA SER A 83 -8.75 -17.84 -6.08
C SER A 83 -9.71 -16.66 -6.24
N LEU A 84 -9.28 -15.45 -5.86
CA LEU A 84 -10.05 -14.23 -6.06
C LEU A 84 -10.36 -13.99 -7.54
N ILE A 85 -9.36 -14.08 -8.43
CA ILE A 85 -9.56 -13.88 -9.87
C ILE A 85 -10.49 -14.95 -10.45
N ALA A 86 -10.33 -16.21 -10.04
CA ALA A 86 -11.21 -17.31 -10.43
C ALA A 86 -12.65 -17.10 -9.93
N GLY A 87 -12.82 -16.61 -8.69
CA GLY A 87 -14.12 -16.25 -8.14
C GLY A 87 -14.82 -15.15 -8.94
N LEU A 88 -14.06 -14.15 -9.41
CA LEU A 88 -14.59 -13.07 -10.25
C LEU A 88 -15.09 -13.60 -11.61
N PHE A 89 -14.44 -14.64 -12.14
CA PHE A 89 -14.90 -15.33 -13.34
C PHE A 89 -16.17 -16.14 -13.10
N LEU A 90 -16.25 -16.87 -11.98
CA LEU A 90 -17.38 -17.74 -11.67
C LEU A 90 -18.66 -16.96 -11.30
N ILE A 91 -18.52 -15.79 -10.68
CA ILE A 91 -19.66 -15.01 -10.17
C ILE A 91 -19.47 -13.51 -10.47
N PRO A 92 -19.46 -13.09 -11.75
CA PRO A 92 -19.13 -11.73 -12.15
C PRO A 92 -20.09 -10.68 -11.59
N SER A 93 -21.36 -11.04 -11.38
CA SER A 93 -22.37 -10.14 -10.80
C SER A 93 -22.15 -9.83 -9.31
N ARG A 94 -21.24 -10.54 -8.63
CA ARG A 94 -20.98 -10.39 -7.19
C ARG A 94 -19.51 -10.06 -6.89
N GLY A 95 -18.89 -9.24 -7.74
CA GLY A 95 -17.47 -8.90 -7.64
C GLY A 95 -17.04 -8.38 -6.25
N GLU A 96 -17.90 -7.60 -5.59
CA GLU A 96 -17.63 -7.08 -4.24
C GLU A 96 -17.60 -8.19 -3.17
N ILE A 97 -18.50 -9.19 -3.26
CA ILE A 97 -18.52 -10.34 -2.34
C ILE A 97 -17.24 -11.17 -2.54
N VAL A 98 -16.88 -11.42 -3.80
CA VAL A 98 -15.65 -12.15 -4.13
C VAL A 98 -14.43 -11.41 -3.60
N LEU A 99 -14.38 -10.09 -3.73
CA LEU A 99 -13.30 -9.26 -3.18
C LEU A 99 -13.23 -9.35 -1.65
N ALA A 100 -14.36 -9.26 -0.96
CA ALA A 100 -14.41 -9.39 0.50
C ALA A 100 -13.92 -10.77 0.97
N ILE A 101 -14.34 -11.84 0.29
CA ILE A 101 -13.91 -13.21 0.59
C ILE A 101 -12.41 -13.37 0.29
N GLY A 102 -11.92 -12.87 -0.82
CA GLY A 102 -10.50 -12.96 -1.16
C GLY A 102 -9.61 -12.17 -0.19
N LEU A 103 -10.03 -10.98 0.27
CA LEU A 103 -9.33 -10.24 1.32
C LEU A 103 -9.27 -11.03 2.64
N LEU A 104 -10.37 -11.70 3.00
CA LEU A 104 -10.42 -12.59 4.16
C LEU A 104 -9.45 -13.78 3.98
N GLU A 105 -9.43 -14.40 2.79
CA GLU A 105 -8.56 -15.51 2.45
C GLU A 105 -7.07 -15.15 2.56
N VAL A 106 -6.70 -13.94 2.10
CA VAL A 106 -5.34 -13.40 2.22
C VAL A 106 -5.00 -13.03 3.67
N ALA A 107 -5.98 -12.68 4.51
CA ALA A 107 -5.75 -12.35 5.92
C ALA A 107 -5.38 -13.59 6.77
N LEU A 108 -5.97 -14.75 6.45
CA LEU A 108 -5.76 -16.01 7.18
C LEU A 108 -4.29 -16.41 7.38
N PRO A 109 -3.40 -16.40 6.38
CA PRO A 109 -2.00 -16.81 6.57
C PRO A 109 -1.26 -15.87 7.53
N PHE A 110 -1.53 -14.56 7.49
CA PHE A 110 -0.92 -13.62 8.43
C PHE A 110 -1.42 -13.87 9.85
N LEU A 111 -2.72 -14.13 10.00
CA LEU A 111 -3.30 -14.48 11.29
C LEU A 111 -2.69 -15.79 11.81
N ALA A 112 -2.58 -16.82 10.97
CA ALA A 112 -1.97 -18.10 11.31
C ALA A 112 -0.50 -17.94 11.76
N VAL A 113 0.30 -17.15 11.04
CA VAL A 113 1.69 -16.86 11.42
C VAL A 113 1.78 -16.22 12.80
N TYR A 114 0.87 -15.28 13.10
CA TYR A 114 0.84 -14.65 14.42
C TYR A 114 0.39 -15.60 15.53
N LEU A 115 -0.58 -16.49 15.25
CA LEU A 115 -1.05 -17.49 16.21
C LEU A 115 0.04 -18.51 16.56
N ILE A 116 0.83 -18.92 15.56
CA ILE A 116 1.96 -19.84 15.72
C ILE A 116 3.11 -19.18 16.48
N ASP A 117 3.43 -17.92 16.15
CA ASP A 117 4.55 -17.19 16.74
C ASP A 117 4.13 -15.76 17.11
N ARG A 118 3.71 -15.60 18.36
CA ARG A 118 3.25 -14.33 18.93
C ARG A 118 4.34 -13.25 18.99
N SER A 119 5.61 -13.62 18.80
CA SER A 119 6.70 -12.64 18.69
C SER A 119 6.60 -11.84 17.38
N ARG A 120 5.95 -12.39 16.34
CA ARG A 120 5.78 -11.78 15.00
C ARG A 120 4.58 -10.84 14.96
N ARG A 121 4.62 -9.79 15.77
CA ARG A 121 3.55 -8.78 15.86
C ARG A 121 3.24 -8.09 14.52
N TRP A 122 4.20 -8.05 13.60
CA TRP A 122 3.99 -7.51 12.25
C TRP A 122 2.88 -8.25 11.49
N ALA A 123 2.75 -9.57 11.67
CA ALA A 123 1.75 -10.38 10.97
C ALA A 123 0.33 -10.07 11.47
N LEU A 124 0.17 -9.79 12.77
CA LEU A 124 -1.11 -9.35 13.33
C LEU A 124 -1.59 -8.05 12.69
N ILE A 125 -0.68 -7.10 12.48
CA ILE A 125 -1.03 -5.80 11.86
C ILE A 125 -1.60 -6.05 10.46
N SER A 126 -0.87 -6.79 9.63
CA SER A 126 -1.33 -7.13 8.27
C SER A 126 -2.66 -7.88 8.28
N ALA A 127 -2.82 -8.87 9.16
CA ALA A 127 -4.05 -9.63 9.31
C ALA A 127 -5.23 -8.72 9.70
N CYS A 128 -5.05 -7.85 10.69
CA CYS A 128 -6.07 -6.90 11.12
C CYS A 128 -6.46 -5.95 10.00
N VAL A 129 -5.50 -5.37 9.27
CA VAL A 129 -5.79 -4.48 8.15
C VAL A 129 -6.64 -5.20 7.09
N LEU A 130 -6.22 -6.40 6.67
CA LEU A 130 -6.95 -7.17 5.66
C LEU A 130 -8.35 -7.61 6.14
N LEU A 131 -8.48 -8.02 7.41
CA LEU A 131 -9.77 -8.37 8.00
C LEU A 131 -10.73 -7.20 8.05
N VAL A 132 -10.26 -6.00 8.42
CA VAL A 132 -11.14 -4.84 8.47
C VAL A 132 -11.50 -4.38 7.05
N LEU A 133 -10.58 -4.47 6.08
CA LEU A 133 -10.92 -4.22 4.68
C LEU A 133 -11.97 -5.20 4.15
N ALA A 134 -11.83 -6.50 4.46
CA ALA A 134 -12.83 -7.51 4.13
C ALA A 134 -14.19 -7.19 4.77
N ALA A 135 -14.21 -6.85 6.07
CA ALA A 135 -15.43 -6.50 6.80
C ALA A 135 -16.10 -5.24 6.25
N LEU A 136 -15.32 -4.20 5.94
CA LEU A 136 -15.83 -2.96 5.33
C LEU A 136 -16.40 -3.21 3.93
N THR A 137 -15.74 -4.07 3.14
CA THR A 137 -16.24 -4.45 1.82
C THR A 137 -17.53 -5.26 1.96
N GLY A 138 -17.62 -6.18 2.92
CA GLY A 138 -18.84 -6.91 3.26
C GLY A 138 -19.99 -5.98 3.70
N LEU A 139 -19.70 -5.02 4.58
CA LEU A 139 -20.67 -4.03 5.04
C LEU A 139 -21.14 -3.10 3.93
N ALA A 140 -20.25 -2.73 3.00
CA ALA A 140 -20.59 -1.92 1.84
C ALA A 140 -21.74 -2.54 1.03
N ILE A 141 -21.62 -3.85 0.81
CA ILE A 141 -22.59 -4.66 0.06
C ILE A 141 -23.92 -4.70 0.80
N GLY A 142 -23.89 -4.93 2.13
CA GLY A 142 -25.11 -5.05 2.94
C GLY A 142 -25.85 -3.73 3.16
N LEU A 143 -25.11 -2.61 3.25
CA LEU A 143 -25.66 -1.30 3.62
C LEU A 143 -25.74 -0.32 2.44
N SER A 144 -25.39 -0.75 1.22
CA SER A 144 -25.37 0.10 0.01
C SER A 144 -24.60 1.42 0.21
N VAL A 145 -23.46 1.35 0.91
CA VAL A 145 -22.66 2.53 1.26
C VAL A 145 -21.99 3.09 0.00
N PRO A 146 -22.05 4.42 -0.25
CA PRO A 146 -21.38 5.00 -1.42
C PRO A 146 -19.86 4.71 -1.41
N PRO A 147 -19.24 4.40 -2.57
CA PRO A 147 -17.83 3.96 -2.63
C PRO A 147 -16.83 4.93 -2.01
N GLY A 148 -17.12 6.23 -2.02
CA GLY A 148 -16.25 7.23 -1.39
C GLY A 148 -16.08 7.00 0.10
N TRP A 149 -17.16 6.68 0.82
CA TRP A 149 -17.11 6.44 2.26
C TRP A 149 -16.32 5.18 2.60
N LEU A 150 -16.27 4.20 1.68
CA LEU A 150 -15.49 2.98 1.85
C LEU A 150 -13.99 3.27 1.86
N ILE A 151 -13.51 4.20 1.02
CA ILE A 151 -12.10 4.58 0.99
C ILE A 151 -11.72 5.27 2.31
N GLY A 152 -12.53 6.22 2.78
CA GLY A 152 -12.31 6.89 4.06
C GLY A 152 -12.34 5.89 5.23
N GLY A 153 -13.34 5.02 5.27
CA GLY A 153 -13.47 3.96 6.26
C GLY A 153 -12.29 2.99 6.24
N ALA A 154 -11.85 2.56 5.05
CA ALA A 154 -10.72 1.67 4.85
C ALA A 154 -9.40 2.26 5.36
N LEU A 155 -9.16 3.54 5.08
CA LEU A 155 -7.97 4.25 5.55
C LEU A 155 -7.98 4.42 7.08
N LEU A 156 -9.13 4.75 7.67
CA LEU A 156 -9.30 4.84 9.14
C LEU A 156 -9.11 3.48 9.81
N ALA A 157 -9.73 2.45 9.25
CA ALA A 157 -9.58 1.07 9.65
C ALA A 157 -8.12 0.61 9.63
N ALA A 158 -7.40 0.92 8.55
CA ALA A 158 -5.98 0.60 8.43
C ALA A 158 -5.10 1.39 9.41
N ALA A 159 -5.52 2.61 9.79
CA ALA A 159 -4.84 3.40 10.81
C ALA A 159 -4.99 2.83 12.22
N LEU A 160 -6.12 2.16 12.51
CA LEU A 160 -6.46 1.65 13.84
C LEU A 160 -5.44 0.65 14.43
N PRO A 161 -4.99 -0.41 13.71
CA PRO A 161 -3.97 -1.31 14.24
C PRO A 161 -2.62 -0.60 14.43
N LEU A 162 -2.30 0.44 13.66
CA LEU A 162 -1.08 1.23 13.84
C LEU A 162 -1.16 2.11 15.10
N TRP A 163 -2.32 2.72 15.36
CA TRP A 163 -2.61 3.39 16.63
C TRP A 163 -2.48 2.43 17.80
N LEU A 164 -3.01 1.21 17.69
CA LEU A 164 -2.92 0.18 18.73
C LEU A 164 -1.46 -0.22 19.00
N VAL A 165 -0.66 -0.43 17.95
CA VAL A 165 0.77 -0.75 18.08
C VAL A 165 1.53 0.36 18.79
N PHE A 166 1.25 1.63 18.44
CA PHE A 166 1.86 2.77 19.09
C PHE A 166 1.41 2.92 20.56
N ALA A 167 0.14 2.64 20.85
CA ALA A 167 -0.41 2.70 22.21
C ALA A 167 0.24 1.65 23.13
N ILE A 168 0.43 0.42 22.63
CA ILE A 168 1.09 -0.67 23.36
C ILE A 168 2.60 -0.43 23.49
N ASN A 169 3.24 0.05 22.43
CA ASN A 169 4.68 0.30 22.40
C ASN A 169 4.98 1.72 21.93
N ARG A 170 5.06 2.66 22.88
CA ARG A 170 5.37 4.07 22.59
C ARG A 170 6.76 4.30 21.97
N GLN A 171 7.65 3.30 22.02
CA GLN A 171 8.95 3.36 21.34
C GLN A 171 8.82 3.14 19.82
N ALA A 172 7.73 2.53 19.35
CA ALA A 172 7.45 2.29 17.93
C ALA A 172 6.96 3.55 17.20
N ARG A 173 7.79 4.61 17.18
CA ARG A 173 7.45 5.92 16.59
C ARG A 173 7.09 5.84 15.09
N TRP A 174 7.54 4.82 14.38
CA TRP A 174 7.19 4.61 12.98
C TRP A 174 5.68 4.35 12.78
N ALA A 175 5.04 3.64 13.73
CA ALA A 175 3.62 3.32 13.66
C ALA A 175 2.75 4.58 13.81
N LEU A 176 3.18 5.53 14.66
CA LEU A 176 2.50 6.81 14.81
C LEU A 176 2.47 7.61 13.51
N ILE A 177 3.59 7.68 12.79
CA ILE A 177 3.64 8.43 11.51
C ILE A 177 2.62 7.84 10.53
N ALA A 178 2.66 6.53 10.35
CA ALA A 178 1.78 5.84 9.41
C ALA A 178 0.31 5.96 9.84
N ALA A 179 0.02 5.84 11.14
CA ALA A 179 -1.33 6.01 11.68
C ALA A 179 -1.87 7.42 11.44
N VAL A 180 -1.07 8.45 11.73
CA VAL A 180 -1.44 9.86 11.50
C VAL A 180 -1.62 10.15 10.02
N ALA A 181 -0.73 9.64 9.16
CA ALA A 181 -0.83 9.81 7.71
C ALA A 181 -2.11 9.18 7.15
N LEU A 182 -2.42 7.94 7.55
CA LEU A 182 -3.64 7.24 7.11
C LEU A 182 -4.91 7.88 7.67
N SER A 183 -4.92 8.26 8.96
CA SER A 183 -6.06 8.95 9.58
C SER A 183 -6.30 10.31 8.92
N GLY A 184 -5.22 11.03 8.60
CA GLY A 184 -5.30 12.31 7.90
C GLY A 184 -5.80 12.18 6.47
N ALA A 185 -5.35 11.15 5.73
CA ALA A 185 -5.87 10.84 4.40
C ALA A 185 -7.35 10.45 4.44
N ALA A 186 -7.75 9.66 5.45
CA ALA A 186 -9.15 9.29 5.67
C ALA A 186 -10.02 10.51 5.97
N ALA A 187 -9.59 11.39 6.88
CA ALA A 187 -10.30 12.62 7.24
C ALA A 187 -10.38 13.57 6.03
N GLY A 188 -9.30 13.69 5.26
CA GLY A 188 -9.30 14.47 4.01
C GLY A 188 -10.25 13.91 2.96
N GLY A 189 -10.32 12.58 2.80
CA GLY A 189 -11.28 11.92 1.92
C GLY A 189 -12.73 12.03 2.39
N ALA A 190 -12.99 11.94 3.70
CA ALA A 190 -14.32 12.17 4.25
C ALA A 190 -14.75 13.63 4.10
N ALA A 191 -13.85 14.58 4.42
CA ALA A 191 -14.07 16.00 4.20
C ALA A 191 -14.33 16.27 2.71
N PHE A 192 -13.58 15.65 1.78
CA PHE A 192 -13.81 15.74 0.34
C PHE A 192 -15.24 15.37 -0.04
N LEU A 193 -15.75 14.26 0.48
CA LEU A 193 -17.09 13.78 0.16
C LEU A 193 -18.17 14.69 0.72
N LEU A 194 -17.94 15.24 1.93
CA LEU A 194 -18.83 16.21 2.55
C LEU A 194 -18.82 17.57 1.83
N LEU A 195 -17.66 17.97 1.28
CA LEU A 195 -17.43 19.24 0.57
C LEU A 195 -17.70 19.15 -0.93
N ARG A 196 -18.04 17.97 -1.46
CA ARG A 196 -18.31 17.75 -2.89
C ARG A 196 -19.51 18.55 -3.43
N SER A 197 -20.21 19.31 -2.58
CA SER A 197 -21.15 20.34 -3.02
C SER A 197 -20.48 21.63 -3.55
N GLU A 198 -19.19 21.88 -3.28
CA GLU A 198 -18.44 23.08 -3.68
C GLU A 198 -16.94 22.75 -3.93
N VAL A 199 -16.55 22.52 -5.20
CA VAL A 199 -15.27 21.90 -5.63
C VAL A 199 -13.98 22.64 -5.18
N TRP A 200 -14.04 23.93 -4.83
CA TRP A 200 -12.88 24.77 -4.52
C TRP A 200 -12.42 24.67 -3.05
N LEU A 201 -13.36 24.57 -2.09
CA LEU A 201 -13.04 24.43 -0.66
C LEU A 201 -12.30 23.12 -0.36
N PHE A 202 -12.53 22.08 -1.17
CA PHE A 202 -11.83 20.80 -1.06
C PHE A 202 -10.32 20.94 -1.18
N TYR A 203 -9.82 21.62 -2.22
CA TYR A 203 -8.38 21.72 -2.46
C TYR A 203 -7.67 22.49 -1.36
N VAL A 204 -8.31 23.55 -0.83
CA VAL A 204 -7.80 24.31 0.31
C VAL A 204 -7.68 23.42 1.54
N ILE A 205 -8.72 22.67 1.90
CA ILE A 205 -8.72 21.80 3.09
C ILE A 205 -7.74 20.64 2.93
N LEU A 206 -7.66 20.04 1.74
CA LEU A 206 -6.70 18.97 1.44
C LEU A 206 -5.26 19.45 1.63
N TYR A 207 -4.90 20.59 1.03
CA TYR A 207 -3.55 21.14 1.11
C TYR A 207 -3.18 21.59 2.53
N VAL A 208 -4.10 22.21 3.27
CA VAL A 208 -3.88 22.57 4.67
C VAL A 208 -3.69 21.32 5.53
N THR A 209 -4.51 20.28 5.33
CA THR A 209 -4.40 19.02 6.09
C THR A 209 -3.05 18.34 5.83
N LEU A 210 -2.63 18.26 4.57
CA LEU A 210 -1.30 17.75 4.19
C LEU A 210 -0.17 18.58 4.80
N ALA A 211 -0.29 19.91 4.81
CA ALA A 211 0.69 20.79 5.44
C ALA A 211 0.82 20.52 6.94
N VAL A 212 -0.30 20.38 7.65
CA VAL A 212 -0.34 20.08 9.09
C VAL A 212 0.26 18.70 9.38
N ILE A 213 -0.07 17.69 8.58
CA ILE A 213 0.53 16.34 8.72
C ILE A 213 2.04 16.42 8.51
N CYS A 214 2.52 17.06 7.43
CA CYS A 214 3.95 17.22 7.17
C CYS A 214 4.66 17.97 8.31
N LEU A 215 4.03 19.01 8.87
CA LEU A 215 4.56 19.77 10.01
C LEU A 215 4.62 18.92 11.29
N ALA A 216 3.58 18.13 11.57
CA ALA A 216 3.53 17.22 12.70
C ALA A 216 4.61 16.14 12.61
N VAL A 217 4.79 15.53 11.43
CA VAL A 217 5.87 14.55 11.19
C VAL A 217 7.24 15.22 11.32
N TRP A 218 7.43 16.43 10.77
CA TRP A 218 8.68 17.17 10.94
C TRP A 218 9.01 17.41 12.42
N ARG A 219 8.02 17.82 13.23
CA ARG A 219 8.19 18.08 14.66
C ARG A 219 8.66 16.85 15.43
N VAL A 220 8.21 15.66 15.04
CA VAL A 220 8.60 14.38 15.68
C VAL A 220 10.01 13.95 15.25
N PHE A 221 10.37 14.14 13.98
CA PHE A 221 11.62 13.56 13.44
C PHE A 221 12.81 14.50 13.48
N ARG A 222 12.62 15.84 13.55
CA ARG A 222 13.61 16.96 13.61
C ARG A 222 14.85 16.91 12.68
N ARG A 223 15.16 15.78 12.04
CA ARG A 223 16.30 15.51 11.16
C ARG A 223 15.91 15.56 9.69
N LEU A 224 14.62 15.57 9.38
CA LEU A 224 14.09 15.52 8.02
C LEU A 224 13.70 16.92 7.54
N ASN A 225 14.69 17.74 7.18
CA ASN A 225 14.44 19.09 6.65
C ASN A 225 13.53 19.08 5.41
N VAL A 226 13.50 17.98 4.63
CA VAL A 226 12.59 17.77 3.48
C VAL A 226 11.13 18.01 3.86
N LEU A 227 10.69 17.53 5.02
CA LEU A 227 9.28 17.59 5.45
C LEU A 227 8.82 19.01 5.75
N LEU A 228 9.71 19.88 6.21
CA LEU A 228 9.40 21.29 6.44
C LEU A 228 9.16 22.02 5.10
N TRP A 229 9.97 21.72 4.08
CA TRP A 229 9.79 22.26 2.74
C TRP A 229 8.51 21.75 2.08
N LEU A 230 8.17 20.47 2.27
CA LEU A 230 6.88 19.93 1.82
C LEU A 230 5.70 20.58 2.54
N ALA A 231 5.78 20.76 3.86
CA ALA A 231 4.73 21.45 4.63
C ALA A 231 4.51 22.89 4.12
N ALA A 232 5.60 23.62 3.84
CA ALA A 232 5.53 24.96 3.26
C ALA A 232 4.90 24.94 1.85
N GLY A 233 5.32 24.00 0.99
CA GLY A 233 4.75 23.84 -0.35
C GLY A 233 3.25 23.55 -0.34
N PHE A 234 2.81 22.65 0.54
CA PHE A 234 1.38 22.38 0.73
C PHE A 234 0.64 23.59 1.31
N GLY A 235 1.21 24.32 2.26
CA GLY A 235 0.60 25.53 2.81
C GLY A 235 0.39 26.61 1.75
N VAL A 236 1.41 26.88 0.93
CA VAL A 236 1.33 27.85 -0.18
C VAL A 236 0.31 27.39 -1.24
N ALA A 237 0.31 26.10 -1.59
CA ALA A 237 -0.68 25.54 -2.52
C ALA A 237 -2.12 25.68 -1.99
N GLY A 238 -2.32 25.51 -0.67
CA GLY A 238 -3.63 25.70 -0.03
C GLY A 238 -4.15 27.13 -0.12
N ILE A 239 -3.28 28.13 0.09
CA ILE A 239 -3.65 29.54 -0.03
C ILE A 239 -3.96 29.90 -1.50
N LEU A 240 -3.14 29.43 -2.44
CA LEU A 240 -3.31 29.74 -3.86
C LEU A 240 -4.52 29.03 -4.46
N ALA A 241 -4.93 27.88 -3.95
CA ALA A 241 -6.14 27.17 -4.38
C ALA A 241 -7.44 27.99 -4.18
N ILE A 242 -7.42 29.06 -3.38
CA ILE A 242 -8.56 29.99 -3.23
C ILE A 242 -8.79 30.80 -4.52
N ARG A 243 -7.71 31.13 -5.23
CA ARG A 243 -7.73 32.05 -6.38
C ARG A 243 -7.40 31.39 -7.72
N PHE A 244 -6.77 30.21 -7.69
CA PHE A 244 -6.24 29.56 -8.89
C PHE A 244 -6.82 28.15 -9.10
N PRO A 245 -6.91 27.69 -10.35
CA PRO A 245 -7.41 26.35 -10.66
C PRO A 245 -6.58 25.26 -9.98
N PRO A 246 -7.19 24.12 -9.59
CA PRO A 246 -6.52 23.07 -8.83
C PRO A 246 -5.28 22.45 -9.51
N SER A 247 -5.21 22.50 -10.83
CA SER A 247 -4.05 22.04 -11.61
C SER A 247 -2.76 22.78 -11.25
N THR A 248 -2.84 24.02 -10.74
CA THR A 248 -1.68 24.82 -10.33
C THR A 248 -1.00 24.29 -9.07
N GLY A 249 -1.73 23.58 -8.19
CA GLY A 249 -1.17 23.06 -6.94
C GLY A 249 -0.09 22.00 -7.14
N GLY A 250 -0.21 21.17 -8.16
CA GLY A 250 0.84 20.21 -8.54
C GLY A 250 2.14 20.89 -8.99
N ALA A 251 2.03 21.99 -9.73
CA ALA A 251 3.18 22.78 -10.18
C ALA A 251 3.90 23.47 -9.01
N ILE A 252 3.15 24.00 -8.04
CA ILE A 252 3.70 24.62 -6.83
C ILE A 252 4.48 23.59 -5.99
N LEU A 253 3.94 22.38 -5.83
CA LEU A 253 4.63 21.31 -5.13
C LEU A 253 5.91 20.86 -5.85
N ALA A 254 5.85 20.71 -7.17
CA ALA A 254 7.01 20.37 -7.99
C ALA A 254 8.11 21.45 -7.87
N LEU A 255 7.73 22.73 -7.94
CA LEU A 255 8.66 23.86 -7.75
C LEU A 255 9.28 23.84 -6.35
N THR A 256 8.47 23.62 -5.31
CA THR A 256 8.96 23.60 -3.91
C THR A 256 9.96 22.46 -3.68
N VAL A 257 9.67 21.27 -4.24
CA VAL A 257 10.60 20.12 -4.18
C VAL A 257 11.86 20.39 -5.01
N GLY A 258 11.73 21.00 -6.19
CA GLY A 258 12.86 21.39 -7.03
C GLY A 258 13.80 22.38 -6.34
N LEU A 259 13.26 23.44 -5.75
CA LEU A 259 14.01 24.43 -4.93
C LEU A 259 14.74 23.76 -3.78
N TYR A 260 14.08 22.82 -3.09
CA TYR A 260 14.71 22.04 -2.02
C TYR A 260 15.91 21.23 -2.52
N LEU A 261 15.79 20.55 -3.67
CA LEU A 261 16.89 19.77 -4.24
C LEU A 261 18.08 20.65 -4.62
N ILE A 262 17.85 21.81 -5.24
CA ILE A 262 18.89 22.80 -5.58
C ILE A 262 19.59 23.28 -4.31
N ALA A 263 18.84 23.73 -3.31
CA ALA A 263 19.39 24.19 -2.04
C ALA A 263 20.25 23.11 -1.34
N ARG A 264 19.81 21.85 -1.41
CA ARG A 264 20.54 20.71 -0.85
C ARG A 264 21.84 20.42 -1.62
N GLN A 265 21.85 20.54 -2.94
CA GLN A 265 23.05 20.34 -3.75
C GLN A 265 24.10 21.42 -3.45
N VAL A 266 23.72 22.70 -3.42
CA VAL A 266 24.62 23.82 -3.11
C VAL A 266 25.26 23.67 -1.72
N GLY A 267 24.48 23.22 -0.73
CA GLY A 267 24.98 22.99 0.62
C GLY A 267 25.98 21.84 0.74
N ARG A 268 25.95 20.85 -0.16
CA ARG A 268 26.93 19.75 -0.21
C ARG A 268 28.25 20.20 -0.83
N SER A 269 28.21 21.00 -1.89
CA SER A 269 29.41 21.49 -2.57
C SER A 269 30.29 22.33 -1.64
N ARG A 270 29.70 23.17 -0.78
CA ARG A 270 30.46 23.98 0.20
C ARG A 270 31.18 23.17 1.28
N ARG A 271 30.77 21.93 1.54
CA ARG A 271 31.41 21.06 2.55
C ARG A 271 32.50 20.16 1.96
N ALA A 272 32.57 20.08 0.63
CA ALA A 272 33.51 19.23 -0.08
C ALA A 272 34.80 19.96 -0.50
N SER A 273 34.93 21.25 -0.19
CA SER A 273 36.19 21.99 -0.36
C SER A 273 37.04 21.83 0.90
N PRO A 274 38.06 20.96 0.92
CA PRO A 274 39.05 20.96 1.99
C PRO A 274 39.79 22.31 1.97
N ALA A 275 39.89 22.93 3.14
CA ALA A 275 40.81 24.04 3.39
C ALA A 275 42.25 23.53 3.47
#